data_AF-A0A497CW65-F1
#
_entry.id   AF-A0A497CW65-F1
#
_cell.length_a   1.000
_cell.length_b   1.000
_cell.length_c   1.000
_cell.angle_alpha   90.00
_cell.angle_beta   90.00
_cell.angle_gamma   90.00
#
_symmetry.space_group_name_H-M   'P 1'
#
loop_
_entity.id
_entity.type
_entity.pdbx_description
1 polymer ?
#
loop_
_entity_poly.entity_id
_entity_poly.type
_entity_poly.pdbx_seq_one_letter_code
_entity_poly.pdbx_strand_id
1 'polypeptide(L)'
;MGKKVFVSYKYKDEKVAKLQDTYHEEVNNVLQWNYRNTRVRDYVDKLQDKIGRDNINLGEKDGESLEEFSDGQIETLLKQRIRQCSITIVVISKGMKETLKSEKEQWIPWEISYSLRVVPTGGNTKQMNAVLGIILPDESGNYNWYYTSNPNCNSITHHTVQLFKILKDNMFNILEKEFRECNGTKIHTKDEPSLIKTVKWDDFMNGNNYSHYIDKVIEIKDDATSYDVHVNLD
;
A
#
# COMPACT_ATOMS: atom_id res chain seq x y z
N MET A 1 21.63 1.68 8.08
CA MET A 1 20.58 2.17 9.01
C MET A 1 19.26 1.55 8.60
N GLY A 2 18.54 0.88 9.52
CA GLY A 2 17.24 0.28 9.21
C GLY A 2 16.23 1.36 8.82
N LYS A 3 15.56 1.19 7.67
CA LYS A 3 14.54 2.12 7.19
C LYS A 3 13.22 1.81 7.93
N LYS A 4 12.67 2.78 8.66
CA LYS A 4 11.36 2.63 9.30
C LYS A 4 10.26 2.71 8.25
N VAL A 5 9.37 1.71 8.28
CA VAL A 5 8.27 1.49 7.34
C VAL A 5 6.95 1.64 8.08
N PHE A 6 6.02 2.36 7.48
CA PHE A 6 4.61 2.38 7.91
C PHE A 6 3.82 1.43 7.01
N VAL A 7 2.93 0.59 7.54
CA VAL A 7 2.12 -0.35 6.76
C VAL A 7 0.65 0.00 6.90
N SER A 8 0.03 0.40 5.79
CA SER A 8 -1.39 0.72 5.63
C SER A 8 -2.10 -0.45 4.94
N TYR A 9 -3.20 -0.94 5.51
CA TYR A 9 -3.95 -2.10 5.01
C TYR A 9 -5.33 -2.17 5.67
N LYS A 10 -6.23 -2.97 5.11
CA LYS A 10 -7.56 -3.25 5.70
C LYS A 10 -7.49 -4.56 6.50
N TYR A 11 -7.56 -4.50 7.82
CA TYR A 11 -7.23 -5.61 8.71
C TYR A 11 -8.04 -6.89 8.46
N LYS A 12 -9.38 -6.77 8.36
CA LYS A 12 -10.32 -7.90 8.26
C LYS A 12 -10.66 -8.33 6.83
N ASP A 13 -10.03 -7.78 5.80
CA ASP A 13 -10.38 -8.19 4.45
C ASP A 13 -9.92 -9.62 4.16
N GLU A 14 -10.85 -10.46 3.68
CA GLU A 14 -10.63 -11.88 3.40
C GLU A 14 -10.63 -12.18 1.88
N LYS A 15 -10.74 -11.15 1.03
CA LYS A 15 -10.70 -11.29 -0.44
C LYS A 15 -9.28 -11.48 -0.97
N VAL A 16 -8.57 -12.46 -0.42
CA VAL A 16 -7.17 -12.77 -0.69
C VAL A 16 -6.94 -14.27 -0.77
N ALA A 17 -5.85 -14.68 -1.41
CA ALA A 17 -5.52 -16.10 -1.52
C ALA A 17 -5.23 -16.70 -0.13
N LYS A 18 -5.57 -17.98 0.01
CA LYS A 18 -5.34 -18.73 1.24
C LYS A 18 -3.84 -18.93 1.50
N LEU A 19 -3.38 -18.60 2.71
CA LEU A 19 -2.00 -18.83 3.15
C LEU A 19 -1.82 -20.12 3.97
N GLN A 20 -2.81 -20.47 4.78
CA GLN A 20 -2.82 -21.66 5.66
C GLN A 20 -4.24 -21.94 6.16
N ASP A 21 -4.44 -23.10 6.81
CA ASP A 21 -5.75 -23.56 7.31
C ASP A 21 -6.14 -23.03 8.69
N THR A 22 -5.14 -22.72 9.52
CA THR A 22 -5.34 -22.38 10.93
C THR A 22 -4.48 -21.19 11.31
N TYR A 23 -4.94 -20.38 12.25
CA TYR A 23 -4.28 -19.15 12.68
C TYR A 23 -4.27 -19.05 14.20
N HIS A 24 -3.22 -18.47 14.75
CA HIS A 24 -3.20 -18.08 16.15
C HIS A 24 -4.05 -16.84 16.34
N GLU A 25 -5.03 -16.91 17.23
CA GLU A 25 -5.81 -15.76 17.67
C GLU A 25 -5.97 -15.79 19.18
N GLU A 26 -6.04 -14.59 19.75
CA GLU A 26 -6.36 -14.42 21.16
C GLU A 26 -7.88 -14.47 21.32
N VAL A 27 -8.37 -15.51 22.00
CA VAL A 27 -9.78 -15.67 22.35
C VAL A 27 -9.85 -15.77 23.86
N ASN A 28 -10.59 -14.86 24.50
CA ASN A 28 -10.69 -14.77 25.97
C ASN A 28 -9.33 -14.71 26.67
N ASN A 29 -8.40 -13.90 26.14
CA ASN A 29 -7.02 -13.75 26.64
C ASN A 29 -6.17 -15.03 26.57
N VAL A 30 -6.53 -15.99 25.72
CA VAL A 30 -5.77 -17.22 25.47
C VAL A 30 -5.44 -17.31 23.97
N LEU A 31 -4.16 -17.48 23.65
CA LEU A 31 -3.72 -17.77 22.29
C LEU A 31 -4.11 -19.21 21.92
N GLN A 32 -5.00 -19.35 20.95
CA GLN A 32 -5.45 -20.65 20.46
C GLN A 32 -5.42 -20.71 18.93
N TRP A 33 -5.38 -21.93 18.40
CA TRP A 33 -5.51 -22.18 16.97
C TRP A 33 -6.99 -22.14 16.58
N ASN A 34 -7.35 -21.25 15.67
CA ASN A 34 -8.68 -21.16 15.10
C ASN A 34 -8.66 -21.45 13.60
N TYR A 35 -9.69 -22.14 13.12
CA TYR A 35 -9.98 -22.27 11.69
C TYR A 35 -10.70 -21.01 11.22
N ARG A 36 -10.11 -20.31 10.26
CA ARG A 36 -10.71 -19.17 9.59
C ARG A 36 -10.09 -18.93 8.23
N ASN A 37 -10.72 -18.08 7.42
CA ASN A 37 -10.14 -17.60 6.18
C ASN A 37 -8.89 -16.76 6.45
N THR A 38 -8.02 -16.71 5.45
CA THR A 38 -6.89 -15.77 5.42
C THR A 38 -7.40 -14.34 5.33
N ARG A 39 -6.88 -13.47 6.19
CA ARG A 39 -7.08 -12.03 6.18
C ARG A 39 -5.85 -11.33 5.65
N VAL A 40 -5.99 -10.09 5.18
CA VAL A 40 -4.84 -9.23 4.85
C VAL A 40 -3.87 -9.10 6.02
N ARG A 41 -4.37 -9.13 7.28
CA ARG A 41 -3.50 -9.14 8.46
C ARG A 41 -2.47 -10.28 8.44
N ASP A 42 -2.84 -11.47 7.98
CA ASP A 42 -1.92 -12.61 7.92
C ASP A 42 -0.80 -12.40 6.90
N TYR A 43 -1.09 -11.68 5.81
CA TYR A 43 -0.06 -11.24 4.87
C TYR A 43 0.86 -10.21 5.53
N VAL A 44 0.31 -9.28 6.33
CA VAL A 44 1.11 -8.30 7.07
C VAL A 44 2.02 -8.96 8.11
N ASP A 45 1.56 -10.02 8.78
CA ASP A 45 2.42 -10.80 9.68
C ASP A 45 3.63 -11.39 8.93
N LYS A 46 3.40 -12.00 7.76
CA LYS A 46 4.49 -12.48 6.89
C LYS A 46 5.40 -11.37 6.37
N LEU A 47 4.84 -10.20 6.07
CA LEU A 47 5.61 -9.02 5.69
C LEU A 47 6.52 -8.58 6.85
N GLN A 48 6.00 -8.59 8.08
CA GLN A 48 6.76 -8.26 9.28
C GLN A 48 7.93 -9.22 9.53
N ASP A 49 7.72 -10.51 9.32
CA ASP A 49 8.80 -11.50 9.36
C ASP A 49 9.86 -11.24 8.28
N LYS A 50 9.43 -10.77 7.10
CA LYS A 50 10.33 -10.55 5.96
C LYS A 50 11.24 -9.33 6.12
N ILE A 51 10.70 -8.18 6.53
CA ILE A 51 11.46 -6.91 6.61
C ILE A 51 11.89 -6.51 8.02
N GLY A 52 11.48 -7.28 9.03
CA GLY A 52 11.81 -7.09 10.44
C GLY A 52 10.76 -6.28 11.19
N ARG A 53 10.22 -6.87 12.27
CA ARG A 53 9.18 -6.28 13.12
C ARG A 53 9.54 -4.90 13.67
N ASP A 54 10.78 -4.72 14.13
CA ASP A 54 11.24 -3.46 14.74
C ASP A 54 11.29 -2.29 13.75
N ASN A 55 11.27 -2.59 12.44
CA ASN A 55 11.27 -1.58 11.40
C ASN A 55 9.85 -1.18 10.97
N ILE A 56 8.78 -1.82 11.47
CA ILE A 56 7.41 -1.59 11.01
C ILE A 56 6.54 -0.91 12.07
N ASN A 57 5.90 0.18 11.66
CA ASN A 57 4.72 0.75 12.31
C ASN A 57 3.46 0.32 11.54
N LEU A 58 2.43 -0.12 12.26
CA LEU A 58 1.15 -0.54 11.69
C LEU A 58 0.14 0.61 11.73
N GLY A 59 -0.65 0.72 10.65
CA GLY A 59 -1.74 1.68 10.52
C GLY A 59 -2.98 1.28 11.31
N GLU A 60 -3.61 0.17 10.94
CA GLU A 60 -4.82 -0.35 11.60
C GLU A 60 -4.46 -1.43 12.64
N LYS A 61 -5.00 -1.29 13.86
CA LYS A 61 -5.14 -2.40 14.83
C LYS A 61 -6.55 -2.99 14.78
N ASP A 62 -6.71 -4.22 15.28
CA ASP A 62 -8.01 -4.89 15.32
C ASP A 62 -9.06 -4.03 16.03
N GLY A 63 -10.09 -3.61 15.28
CA GLY A 63 -11.24 -2.91 15.82
C GLY A 63 -11.10 -1.39 15.99
N GLU A 64 -10.00 -0.77 15.54
CA GLU A 64 -9.86 0.70 15.58
C GLU A 64 -10.80 1.36 14.55
N SER A 65 -11.77 2.15 15.05
CA SER A 65 -12.73 2.88 14.23
C SER A 65 -12.23 4.29 13.89
N LEU A 66 -12.53 4.80 12.70
CA LEU A 66 -12.32 6.22 12.38
C LEU A 66 -13.19 7.17 13.24
N GLU A 67 -14.21 6.66 13.92
CA GLU A 67 -14.92 7.44 14.95
C GLU A 67 -13.99 7.78 16.12
N GLU A 68 -13.19 6.80 16.56
CA GLU A 68 -12.16 7.00 17.58
C GLU A 68 -11.02 7.88 17.07
N PHE A 69 -10.83 7.99 15.75
CA PHE A 69 -9.85 8.91 15.15
C PHE A 69 -10.20 10.39 15.37
N SER A 70 -11.47 10.72 15.64
CA SER A 70 -11.84 12.08 16.07
C SER A 70 -11.28 12.44 17.46
N ASP A 71 -10.84 11.43 18.23
CA ASP A 71 -9.99 11.66 19.39
C ASP A 71 -8.63 12.17 18.90
N GLY A 72 -8.36 13.46 19.17
CA GLY A 72 -7.12 14.11 18.80
C GLY A 72 -5.86 13.38 19.30
N GLN A 73 -5.97 12.52 20.33
CA GLN A 73 -4.88 11.67 20.79
C GLN A 73 -4.55 10.55 19.80
N ILE A 74 -5.54 9.83 19.28
CA ILE A 74 -5.36 8.74 18.29
C ILE A 74 -4.81 9.32 16.99
N GLU A 75 -5.40 10.42 16.53
CA GLU A 75 -4.90 11.13 15.35
C GLU A 75 -3.44 11.58 15.53
N THR A 76 -3.09 12.13 16.70
CA THR A 76 -1.72 12.57 16.98
C THR A 76 -0.74 11.40 17.00
N LEU A 77 -1.10 10.26 17.59
CA LEU A 77 -0.23 9.09 17.66
C LEU A 77 0.01 8.48 16.27
N LEU A 78 -1.03 8.34 15.46
CA LEU A 78 -0.90 7.78 14.11
C LEU A 78 -0.07 8.71 13.21
N LYS A 79 -0.33 10.02 13.27
CA LYS A 79 0.51 11.04 12.63
C LYS A 79 1.98 10.90 13.05
N GLN A 80 2.25 10.71 14.34
CA GLN A 80 3.60 10.51 14.85
C GLN A 80 4.26 9.23 14.30
N ARG A 81 3.53 8.11 14.22
CA ARG A 81 4.04 6.86 13.64
C ARG A 81 4.42 7.03 12.18
N ILE A 82 3.55 7.61 11.37
CA ILE A 82 3.84 7.90 9.95
C ILE A 82 5.02 8.88 9.84
N ARG A 83 5.13 9.85 10.77
CA ARG A 83 6.24 10.82 10.81
C ARG A 83 7.61 10.18 11.05
N GLN A 84 7.68 9.09 11.79
CA GLN A 84 8.94 8.39 12.06
C GLN A 84 9.37 7.48 10.91
N CYS A 85 8.51 7.23 9.93
CA CYS A 85 8.79 6.39 8.78
C CYS A 85 9.24 7.22 7.58
N SER A 86 10.09 6.61 6.75
CA SER A 86 10.51 7.15 5.45
C SER A 86 9.76 6.50 4.28
N ILE A 87 9.13 5.35 4.53
CA ILE A 87 8.39 4.56 3.54
C ILE A 87 7.03 4.21 4.11
N THR A 88 6.02 4.27 3.26
CA THR A 88 4.68 3.74 3.50
C THR A 88 4.43 2.58 2.54
N ILE A 89 4.28 1.37 3.06
CA ILE A 89 3.79 0.22 2.31
C ILE A 89 2.27 0.19 2.41
N VAL A 90 1.58 0.12 1.29
CA VAL A 90 0.14 -0.11 1.22
C VAL A 90 -0.07 -1.55 0.77
N VAL A 91 -0.72 -2.37 1.60
CA VAL A 91 -1.09 -3.74 1.20
C VAL A 91 -2.46 -3.68 0.54
N ILE A 92 -2.48 -3.95 -0.77
CA ILE A 92 -3.62 -3.73 -1.64
C ILE A 92 -4.26 -5.08 -1.96
N SER A 93 -5.41 -5.32 -1.36
CA SER A 93 -6.28 -6.46 -1.65
C SER A 93 -7.47 -6.05 -2.51
N LYS A 94 -8.10 -7.03 -3.16
CA LYS A 94 -9.31 -6.84 -3.97
C LYS A 94 -10.48 -6.26 -3.17
N GLY A 95 -10.53 -6.53 -1.86
CA GLY A 95 -11.56 -6.04 -0.94
C GLY A 95 -11.15 -4.83 -0.10
N MET A 96 -10.06 -4.13 -0.46
CA MET A 96 -9.52 -3.01 0.34
C MET A 96 -10.50 -1.85 0.56
N LYS A 97 -11.45 -1.66 -0.37
CA LYS A 97 -12.43 -0.57 -0.34
C LYS A 97 -13.82 -1.11 0.06
N GLU A 98 -14.38 -0.54 1.12
CA GLU A 98 -15.80 -0.69 1.45
C GLU A 98 -16.62 0.22 0.53
N THR A 99 -17.45 -0.37 -0.33
CA THR A 99 -18.22 0.38 -1.35
C THR A 99 -19.42 1.13 -0.78
N LEU A 100 -19.86 0.79 0.43
CA LEU A 100 -20.99 1.42 1.11
C LEU A 100 -20.58 2.57 2.03
N LYS A 101 -19.28 2.80 2.21
CA LYS A 101 -18.72 3.92 2.99
C LYS A 101 -18.02 4.90 2.06
N SER A 102 -18.00 6.17 2.42
CA SER A 102 -17.17 7.13 1.70
C SER A 102 -15.69 6.80 1.88
N GLU A 103 -14.82 7.26 0.98
CA GLU A 103 -13.37 7.04 1.11
C GLU A 103 -12.79 7.80 2.32
N LYS A 104 -13.38 8.94 2.69
CA LYS A 104 -12.97 9.73 3.86
C LYS A 104 -13.24 9.02 5.19
N GLU A 105 -14.19 8.09 5.20
CA GLU A 105 -14.53 7.23 6.35
C GLU A 105 -13.74 5.92 6.34
N GLN A 106 -12.67 5.82 5.54
CA GLN A 106 -11.78 4.67 5.51
C GLN A 106 -10.34 5.11 5.78
N TRP A 107 -9.60 4.32 6.56
CA TRP A 107 -8.28 4.68 7.08
C TRP A 107 -7.21 4.89 5.98
N ILE A 108 -7.16 3.96 5.02
CA ILE A 108 -6.11 3.90 3.99
C ILE A 108 -5.96 5.24 3.23
N PRO A 109 -7.03 5.88 2.73
CA PRO A 109 -6.92 7.19 2.10
C PRO A 109 -6.22 8.25 2.96
N TRP A 110 -6.64 8.37 4.21
CA TRP A 110 -6.08 9.35 5.15
C TRP A 110 -4.60 9.08 5.43
N GLU A 111 -4.24 7.81 5.65
CA GLU A 111 -2.86 7.41 5.90
C GLU A 111 -1.93 7.73 4.73
N ILE A 112 -2.40 7.53 3.50
CA ILE A 112 -1.64 7.82 2.28
C ILE A 112 -1.54 9.32 2.05
N SER A 113 -2.64 10.06 2.21
CA SER A 113 -2.63 11.53 2.16
C SER A 113 -1.59 12.08 3.12
N TYR A 114 -1.58 11.60 4.37
CA TYR A 114 -0.63 12.04 5.37
C TYR A 114 0.81 11.64 5.05
N SER A 115 1.02 10.44 4.50
CA SER A 115 2.33 9.95 4.06
C SER A 115 2.94 10.79 2.96
N LEU A 116 2.13 11.29 2.02
CA LEU A 116 2.60 12.10 0.89
C LEU A 116 2.77 13.59 1.22
N ARG A 117 2.24 14.07 2.36
CA ARG A 117 2.33 15.48 2.75
C ARG A 117 3.74 15.85 3.23
N VAL A 118 4.22 16.98 2.73
CA VAL A 118 5.38 17.69 3.27
C VAL A 118 4.91 18.61 4.40
N VAL A 119 5.47 18.47 5.60
CA VAL A 119 5.04 19.24 6.78
C VAL A 119 6.21 20.03 7.39
N PRO A 120 6.10 21.37 7.50
CA PRO A 120 7.08 22.17 8.23
C PRO A 120 7.08 21.80 9.72
N THR A 121 8.24 21.47 10.29
CA THR A 121 8.39 21.12 11.71
C THR A 121 9.47 21.97 12.35
N GLY A 122 9.09 23.09 12.97
CA GLY A 122 9.88 23.83 13.97
C GLY A 122 11.38 24.02 13.71
N GLY A 123 11.82 24.12 12.44
CA GLY A 123 13.23 24.21 12.04
C GLY A 123 13.63 23.33 10.84
N ASN A 124 12.92 22.23 10.58
CA ASN A 124 13.15 21.32 9.44
C ASN A 124 11.84 20.98 8.72
N THR A 125 11.89 20.80 7.40
CA THR A 125 10.73 20.34 6.62
C THR A 125 10.75 18.81 6.55
N LYS A 126 9.73 18.13 7.10
CA LYS A 126 9.63 16.68 6.94
C LYS A 126 9.30 16.40 5.48
N GLN A 127 10.17 15.63 4.82
CA GLN A 127 9.91 15.13 3.47
C GLN A 127 8.74 14.15 3.46
N MET A 128 8.08 14.05 2.31
CA MET A 128 7.10 13.00 2.03
C MET A 128 7.73 11.61 2.22
N ASN A 129 6.90 10.61 2.52
CA ASN A 129 7.32 9.21 2.50
C ASN A 129 7.36 8.69 1.06
N ALA A 130 8.25 7.73 0.78
CA ALA A 130 8.13 6.88 -0.40
C ALA A 130 6.92 5.95 -0.23
N VAL A 131 6.20 5.64 -1.31
CA VAL A 131 5.01 4.77 -1.24
C VAL A 131 5.16 3.55 -2.13
N LEU A 132 5.01 2.36 -1.54
CA LEU A 132 5.03 1.06 -2.22
C LEU A 132 3.69 0.36 -2.06
N GLY A 133 3.01 0.05 -3.16
CA GLY A 133 1.82 -0.80 -3.16
C GLY A 133 2.18 -2.27 -3.35
N ILE A 134 1.91 -3.12 -2.37
CA ILE A 134 2.04 -4.58 -2.52
C ILE A 134 0.67 -5.14 -2.85
N ILE A 135 0.51 -5.64 -4.07
CA ILE A 135 -0.72 -6.24 -4.57
C ILE A 135 -0.82 -7.66 -4.05
N LEU A 136 -1.93 -8.01 -3.41
CA LEU A 136 -2.21 -9.38 -2.96
C LEU A 136 -2.93 -10.20 -4.04
N PRO A 137 -2.68 -11.52 -4.12
CA PRO A 137 -3.47 -12.39 -4.99
C PRO A 137 -4.91 -12.48 -4.46
N ASP A 138 -5.88 -12.61 -5.36
CA ASP A 138 -7.29 -12.79 -5.01
C ASP A 138 -7.57 -14.18 -4.44
N GLU A 139 -8.84 -14.47 -4.14
CA GLU A 139 -9.28 -15.72 -3.52
C GLU A 139 -8.88 -16.98 -4.34
N SER A 140 -8.61 -16.82 -5.64
CA SER A 140 -8.17 -17.89 -6.56
C SER A 140 -6.65 -17.94 -6.75
N GLY A 141 -5.87 -17.13 -6.03
CA GLY A 141 -4.42 -17.05 -6.19
C GLY A 141 -3.98 -16.16 -7.36
N ASN A 142 -4.89 -15.41 -7.99
CA ASN A 142 -4.59 -14.68 -9.23
C ASN A 142 -4.47 -13.18 -8.98
N TYR A 143 -3.71 -12.52 -9.86
CA TYR A 143 -3.54 -11.06 -9.86
C TYR A 143 -4.39 -10.35 -10.91
N ASN A 144 -5.20 -11.07 -11.69
CA ASN A 144 -5.93 -10.51 -12.84
C ASN A 144 -6.88 -9.36 -12.48
N TRP A 145 -7.33 -9.33 -11.23
CA TRP A 145 -8.11 -8.22 -10.69
C TRP A 145 -7.33 -6.89 -10.74
N TYR A 146 -6.00 -6.91 -10.61
CA TYR A 146 -5.13 -5.72 -10.69
C TYR A 146 -4.20 -5.71 -11.91
N TYR A 147 -3.48 -6.81 -12.20
CA TYR A 147 -2.54 -6.92 -13.32
C TYR A 147 -3.08 -7.84 -14.40
N THR A 148 -3.25 -7.34 -15.62
CA THR A 148 -3.51 -8.17 -16.81
C THR A 148 -2.36 -8.07 -17.79
N SER A 149 -1.71 -9.20 -18.09
CA SER A 149 -0.66 -9.26 -19.12
C SER A 149 -1.27 -9.13 -20.51
N ASN A 150 -0.61 -8.36 -21.37
CA ASN A 150 -0.87 -8.29 -22.80
C ASN A 150 0.40 -8.72 -23.55
N PRO A 151 0.58 -10.03 -23.81
CA PRO A 151 1.78 -10.56 -24.47
C PRO A 151 1.97 -10.00 -25.88
N ASN A 152 0.89 -9.79 -26.63
CA ASN A 152 0.93 -9.28 -28.01
C ASN A 152 1.59 -7.89 -28.10
N CYS A 153 1.46 -7.11 -27.03
CA CYS A 153 2.06 -5.79 -26.96
C CYS A 153 3.22 -5.70 -25.97
N ASN A 154 3.67 -6.82 -25.36
CA ASN A 154 4.65 -6.83 -24.27
C ASN A 154 4.37 -5.74 -23.21
N SER A 155 3.17 -5.74 -22.66
CA SER A 155 2.74 -4.74 -21.67
C SER A 155 1.88 -5.36 -20.58
N ILE A 156 1.73 -4.65 -19.46
CA ILE A 156 0.85 -5.05 -18.36
C ILE A 156 -0.13 -3.91 -18.12
N THR A 157 -1.42 -4.23 -18.07
CA THR A 157 -2.48 -3.30 -17.67
C THR A 157 -2.62 -3.33 -16.15
N HIS A 158 -2.60 -2.16 -15.52
CA HIS A 158 -2.90 -2.00 -14.09
C HIS A 158 -4.33 -1.47 -13.95
N HIS A 159 -5.21 -2.25 -13.31
CA HIS A 159 -6.61 -1.89 -13.08
C HIS A 159 -6.74 -0.97 -11.86
N THR A 160 -6.44 0.31 -12.03
CA THR A 160 -6.38 1.29 -10.92
C THR A 160 -7.75 1.80 -10.46
N VAL A 161 -8.83 1.54 -11.22
CA VAL A 161 -10.19 2.05 -10.93
C VAL A 161 -10.74 1.55 -9.59
N GLN A 162 -10.31 0.38 -9.14
CA GLN A 162 -10.73 -0.21 -7.87
C GLN A 162 -9.99 0.33 -6.65
N LEU A 163 -8.89 1.06 -6.85
CA LEU A 163 -8.14 1.67 -5.77
C LEU A 163 -8.94 2.84 -5.16
N PHE A 164 -8.57 3.22 -3.95
CA PHE A 164 -8.95 4.53 -3.42
C PHE A 164 -8.47 5.64 -4.37
N LYS A 165 -9.22 6.73 -4.46
CA LYS A 165 -8.94 7.84 -5.37
C LYS A 165 -7.53 8.40 -5.18
N ILE A 166 -7.09 8.58 -3.93
CA ILE A 166 -5.72 9.06 -3.63
C ILE A 166 -4.62 8.13 -4.19
N LEU A 167 -4.85 6.82 -4.18
CA LEU A 167 -3.93 5.86 -4.80
C LEU A 167 -3.99 5.96 -6.31
N LYS A 168 -5.21 5.88 -6.87
CA LYS A 168 -5.48 5.92 -8.31
C LYS A 168 -4.88 7.18 -8.96
N ASP A 169 -5.07 8.33 -8.36
CA ASP A 169 -4.62 9.62 -8.90
C ASP A 169 -3.09 9.75 -8.87
N ASN A 170 -2.39 8.97 -8.04
CA ASN A 170 -0.92 8.87 -8.04
C ASN A 170 -0.38 7.67 -8.86
N MET A 171 -1.21 7.07 -9.71
CA MET A 171 -0.80 6.07 -10.71
C MET A 171 -0.76 6.71 -12.10
N PHE A 172 0.25 6.38 -12.91
CA PHE A 172 0.46 6.93 -14.26
C PHE A 172 0.45 8.47 -14.33
N ASN A 173 0.89 9.12 -13.24
CA ASN A 173 0.85 10.56 -13.01
C ASN A 173 2.18 11.27 -13.33
N ILE A 174 3.08 10.65 -14.08
CA ILE A 174 4.28 11.33 -14.61
C ILE A 174 3.88 12.51 -15.52
N LEU A 175 4.54 13.65 -15.35
CA LEU A 175 4.22 14.89 -16.07
C LEU A 175 4.55 14.76 -17.56
N GLU A 176 5.78 14.38 -17.86
CA GLU A 176 6.24 14.14 -19.22
C GLU A 176 5.91 12.71 -19.64
N LYS A 177 4.81 12.57 -20.38
CA LYS A 177 4.29 11.28 -20.81
C LYS A 177 4.91 10.85 -22.13
N GLU A 178 5.46 9.64 -22.13
CA GLU A 178 5.93 8.98 -23.34
C GLU A 178 5.15 7.70 -23.57
N PHE A 179 4.70 7.51 -24.80
CA PHE A 179 3.88 6.39 -25.20
C PHE A 179 4.40 5.75 -26.47
N ARG A 180 4.23 4.44 -26.55
CA ARG A 180 4.18 3.71 -27.82
C ARG A 180 2.77 3.21 -28.07
N GLU A 181 2.42 3.06 -29.34
CA GLU A 181 1.14 2.51 -29.75
C GLU A 181 1.28 1.02 -30.10
N CYS A 182 0.30 0.21 -29.69
CA CYS A 182 0.18 -1.19 -30.11
C CYS A 182 -1.30 -1.59 -30.14
N ASN A 183 -1.78 -2.07 -31.29
CA ASN A 183 -3.18 -2.50 -31.49
C ASN A 183 -4.21 -1.46 -30.98
N GLY A 184 -3.98 -0.18 -31.25
CA GLY A 184 -4.86 0.92 -30.80
C GLY A 184 -4.78 1.27 -29.31
N THR A 185 -3.87 0.66 -28.55
CA THR A 185 -3.61 0.97 -27.13
C THR A 185 -2.34 1.79 -26.98
N LYS A 186 -2.40 2.85 -26.16
CA LYS A 186 -1.23 3.63 -25.76
C LYS A 186 -0.58 3.01 -24.53
N ILE A 187 0.71 2.72 -24.61
CA ILE A 187 1.48 2.04 -23.57
C ILE A 187 2.61 2.97 -23.12
N HIS A 188 2.70 3.26 -21.82
CA HIS A 188 3.81 4.03 -21.28
C HIS A 188 5.15 3.34 -21.54
N THR A 189 6.14 4.11 -22.00
CA THR A 189 7.50 3.62 -22.26
C THR A 189 8.47 3.94 -21.13
N LYS A 190 8.14 4.90 -20.25
CA LYS A 190 8.93 5.19 -19.06
C LYS A 190 8.85 4.03 -18.07
N ASP A 191 9.98 3.71 -17.44
CA ASP A 191 10.09 2.60 -16.49
C ASP A 191 9.18 2.78 -15.26
N GLU A 192 9.09 4.01 -14.74
CA GLU A 192 8.28 4.35 -13.56
C GLU A 192 7.31 5.50 -13.88
N PRO A 193 6.20 5.23 -14.58
CA PRO A 193 5.24 6.27 -14.95
C PRO A 193 4.35 6.71 -13.78
N SER A 194 4.47 6.05 -12.61
CA SER A 194 3.66 6.29 -11.41
C SER A 194 4.54 6.71 -10.25
N LEU A 195 4.09 7.68 -9.46
CA LEU A 195 4.72 8.03 -8.19
C LEU A 195 4.66 6.86 -7.20
N ILE A 196 3.55 6.11 -7.21
CA ILE A 196 3.39 4.92 -6.39
C ILE A 196 3.81 3.70 -7.20
N LYS A 197 4.92 3.07 -6.81
CA LYS A 197 5.31 1.79 -7.39
C LYS A 197 4.42 0.68 -6.84
N THR A 198 4.00 -0.23 -7.70
CA THR A 198 3.27 -1.43 -7.30
C THR A 198 4.02 -2.70 -7.67
N VAL A 199 3.87 -3.75 -6.86
CA VAL A 199 4.53 -5.04 -7.05
C VAL A 199 3.60 -6.17 -6.60
N LYS A 200 3.67 -7.34 -7.24
CA LYS A 200 2.97 -8.54 -6.76
C LYS A 200 3.59 -9.02 -5.45
N TRP A 201 2.75 -9.51 -4.54
CA TRP A 201 3.19 -10.15 -3.31
C TRP A 201 4.28 -11.21 -3.54
N ASP A 202 4.09 -12.11 -4.50
CA ASP A 202 5.04 -13.18 -4.76
C ASP A 202 6.42 -12.65 -5.20
N ASP A 203 6.44 -11.65 -6.08
CA ASP A 203 7.68 -11.03 -6.56
C ASP A 203 8.44 -10.30 -5.45
N PHE A 204 7.71 -9.62 -4.57
CA PHE A 204 8.28 -8.94 -3.41
C PHE A 204 8.84 -9.92 -2.38
N MET A 205 8.13 -11.01 -2.12
CA MET A 205 8.53 -12.01 -1.11
C MET A 205 9.63 -12.96 -1.59
N ASN A 206 9.88 -13.04 -2.90
CA ASN A 206 10.89 -13.91 -3.49
C ASN A 206 12.31 -13.46 -3.12
N GLY A 207 13.07 -14.34 -2.46
CA GLY A 207 14.47 -14.12 -2.13
C GLY A 207 14.70 -12.80 -1.38
N ASN A 208 15.63 -11.98 -1.86
CA ASN A 208 15.92 -10.65 -1.31
C ASN A 208 15.38 -9.51 -2.17
N ASN A 209 14.41 -9.78 -3.06
CA ASN A 209 13.86 -8.79 -3.98
C ASN A 209 13.22 -7.59 -3.25
N TYR A 210 12.70 -7.81 -2.04
CA TYR A 210 12.11 -6.73 -1.23
C TYR A 210 13.04 -5.51 -1.08
N SER A 211 14.35 -5.72 -0.91
CA SER A 211 15.31 -4.62 -0.75
C SER A 211 15.38 -3.75 -2.01
N HIS A 212 15.35 -4.38 -3.19
CA HIS A 212 15.32 -3.68 -4.47
C HIS A 212 14.07 -2.80 -4.60
N TYR A 213 12.89 -3.31 -4.27
CA TYR A 213 11.65 -2.51 -4.33
C TYR A 213 11.64 -1.36 -3.33
N ILE A 214 12.20 -1.59 -2.13
CA ILE A 214 12.35 -0.55 -1.10
C ILE A 214 13.28 0.57 -1.55
N ASP A 215 14.40 0.24 -2.18
CA ASP A 215 15.31 1.23 -2.74
C ASP A 215 14.66 1.96 -3.92
N LYS A 216 13.94 1.23 -4.78
CA LYS A 216 13.29 1.82 -5.95
C LYS A 216 12.23 2.86 -5.62
N VAL A 217 11.41 2.65 -4.59
CA VAL A 217 10.42 3.66 -4.20
C VAL A 217 11.04 4.89 -3.57
N ILE A 218 12.25 4.78 -3.01
CA ILE A 218 12.99 5.95 -2.55
C ILE A 218 13.53 6.76 -3.73
N GLU A 219 14.06 6.09 -4.76
CA GLU A 219 14.46 6.78 -6.00
C GLU A 219 13.28 7.56 -6.61
N ILE A 220 12.10 6.92 -6.72
CA ILE A 220 10.89 7.57 -7.25
C ILE A 220 10.47 8.76 -6.37
N LYS A 221 10.54 8.61 -5.05
CA LYS A 221 10.24 9.70 -4.09
C LYS A 221 11.24 10.86 -4.21
N ASP A 222 12.52 10.57 -4.43
CA ASP A 222 13.55 11.60 -4.60
C ASP A 222 13.37 12.37 -5.92
N ASP A 223 12.75 11.75 -6.93
CA ASP A 223 12.31 12.37 -8.20
C ASP A 223 10.83 12.79 -8.21
N ALA A 224 10.22 13.04 -7.04
CA ALA A 224 8.79 13.36 -6.95
C ALA A 224 8.37 14.59 -7.79
N THR A 225 9.30 15.48 -8.14
CA THR A 225 9.04 16.65 -9.02
C THR A 225 8.68 16.28 -10.45
N SER A 226 8.99 15.07 -10.89
CA SER A 226 8.63 14.55 -12.22
C SER A 226 7.16 14.09 -12.31
N TYR A 227 6.42 14.13 -11.20
CA TYR A 227 5.05 13.63 -11.09
C TYR A 227 4.06 14.72 -10.67
N ASP A 228 2.82 14.62 -11.15
CA ASP A 228 1.68 15.39 -10.64
C ASP A 228 1.20 14.74 -9.33
N VAL A 229 1.77 15.19 -8.19
CA VAL A 229 1.55 14.55 -6.88
C VAL A 229 0.22 15.01 -6.28
N HIS A 230 -0.70 14.06 -6.09
CA HIS A 230 -1.99 14.32 -5.46
C HIS A 230 -1.96 13.92 -3.98
N VAL A 231 -2.28 14.86 -3.07
CA VAL A 231 -2.23 14.61 -1.61
C VAL A 231 -3.56 14.87 -0.89
N ASN A 232 -4.57 15.40 -1.55
CA ASN A 232 -5.83 15.78 -0.92
C ASN A 232 -6.88 14.67 -1.04
N LEU A 233 -7.75 14.59 -0.02
CA LEU A 233 -8.90 13.69 -0.02
C LEU A 233 -10.13 14.44 -0.53
N ASP A 234 -10.77 13.89 -1.55
CA ASP A 234 -11.98 14.46 -2.17
C ASP A 234 -13.27 13.90 -1.56
#